data_AF-A0A6G3XDB7-F1
#
_entry.id   AF-A0A6G3XDB7-F1
#
_cell.length_a   1.000
_cell.length_b   1.000
_cell.length_c   1.000
_cell.angle_alpha   90.00
_cell.angle_beta   90.00
_cell.angle_gamma   90.00
#
_symmetry.space_group_name_H-M   'P 1'
#
loop_
_entity.id
_entity.type
_entity.pdbx_description
1 polymer ?
#
loop_
_entity_poly.entity_id
_entity_poly.type
_entity_poly.pdbx_seq_one_letter_code
_entity_poly.pdbx_strand_id
1 'polypeptide(L)'
;KPTAGNAAYSSAKAAAEAWTLALGDAFRKAGGEDGPAAAAAILVVKALVNDAMRAERPNAKFAGFTDVTELAEAIAGVWDKPAPEVNGKRLWLTP
;
A
#
# COMPACT_ATOMS: atom_id res chain seq x y z
N LYS A 1 1.95 -12.59 12.63
CA LYS A 1 1.60 -12.50 14.08
C LYS A 1 2.57 -11.53 14.74
N PRO A 2 2.11 -10.59 15.58
CA PRO A 2 2.99 -9.69 16.30
C PRO A 2 3.90 -10.46 17.28
N THR A 3 5.08 -9.91 17.53
CA THR A 3 6.05 -10.35 18.54
C THR A 3 6.28 -9.19 19.53
N ALA A 4 6.85 -9.48 20.69
CA ALA A 4 7.17 -8.43 21.67
C ALA A 4 8.03 -7.30 21.06
N GLY A 5 9.00 -7.66 20.22
CA GLY A 5 9.92 -6.70 19.59
C GLY A 5 9.31 -5.81 18.50
N ASN A 6 8.16 -6.17 17.93
CA ASN A 6 7.51 -5.37 16.87
C ASN A 6 6.14 -4.81 17.27
N ALA A 7 5.70 -5.00 18.51
CA ALA A 7 4.34 -4.68 18.94
C ALA A 7 3.91 -3.23 18.60
N ALA A 8 4.75 -2.25 18.94
CA ALA A 8 4.47 -0.83 18.66
C ALA A 8 4.42 -0.51 17.14
N TYR A 9 5.31 -1.11 16.35
CA TYR A 9 5.32 -0.94 14.91
C TYR A 9 4.09 -1.59 14.25
N SER A 10 3.78 -2.82 14.64
CA SER A 10 2.63 -3.56 14.12
C SER A 10 1.30 -2.94 14.52
N SER A 11 1.17 -2.40 15.74
CA SER A 11 -0.05 -1.70 16.16
C SER A 11 -0.26 -0.41 15.36
N ALA A 12 0.79 0.38 15.14
CA ALA A 12 0.71 1.59 14.33
C ALA A 12 0.29 1.27 12.88
N LYS A 13 0.86 0.23 12.27
CA LYS A 13 0.47 -0.22 10.92
C LYS A 13 -0.97 -0.71 10.88
N ALA A 14 -1.39 -1.53 11.84
CA ALA A 14 -2.77 -2.01 11.92
C ALA A 14 -3.78 -0.86 12.09
N ALA A 15 -3.45 0.15 12.91
CA ALA A 15 -4.28 1.33 13.09
C ALA A 15 -4.42 2.16 11.79
N ALA A 16 -3.32 2.36 11.07
CA ALA A 16 -3.35 3.06 9.78
C ALA A 16 -4.20 2.33 8.73
N GLU A 17 -4.08 0.99 8.66
CA GLU A 17 -4.94 0.19 7.77
C GLU A 17 -6.41 0.27 8.17
N ALA A 18 -6.72 0.13 9.46
CA ALA A 18 -8.09 0.22 9.95
C ALA A 18 -8.73 1.57 9.61
N TRP A 19 -8.00 2.68 9.79
CA TRP A 19 -8.47 4.01 9.44
C TRP A 19 -8.71 4.15 7.93
N THR A 20 -7.79 3.67 7.09
CA THR A 20 -7.92 3.73 5.63
C THR A 20 -9.14 2.94 5.14
N LEU A 21 -9.40 1.75 5.70
CA LEU A 21 -10.57 0.95 5.36
C LEU A 21 -11.88 1.60 5.83
N ALA A 22 -11.88 2.23 7.01
CA ALA A 22 -13.03 2.99 7.48
C ALA A 22 -13.36 4.19 6.57
N LEU A 23 -12.33 4.88 6.07
CA LEU A 23 -12.49 5.94 5.07
C LEU A 23 -13.06 5.38 3.75
N GLY A 24 -12.58 4.21 3.31
CA GLY A 24 -13.13 3.56 2.11
C GLY A 24 -14.61 3.18 2.26
N ASP A 25 -15.02 2.71 3.44
CA ASP A 25 -16.45 2.48 3.73
C ASP A 25 -17.25 3.78 3.71
N ALA A 26 -16.71 4.89 4.22
CA ALA A 26 -17.34 6.19 4.15
C ALA A 26 -17.56 6.65 2.69
N PHE A 27 -16.55 6.50 1.82
CA PHE A 27 -16.70 6.83 0.39
C PHE A 27 -17.72 5.94 -0.32
N ARG A 28 -17.77 4.65 0.00
CA ARG A 28 -18.79 3.74 -0.52
C ARG A 28 -20.20 4.21 -0.14
N LYS A 29 -20.41 4.59 1.13
CA LYS A 29 -21.70 5.09 1.62
C LYS A 29 -22.09 6.42 0.96
N ALA A 30 -21.15 7.33 0.80
CA ALA A 30 -21.37 8.63 0.16
C ALA A 30 -21.75 8.50 -1.33
N GLY A 31 -21.27 7.45 -2.00
CA GLY A 31 -21.53 7.18 -3.42
C GLY A 31 -22.90 6.60 -3.75
N GLY A 32 -23.67 6.11 -2.78
CA GLY A 32 -25.01 5.57 -3.03
C GLY A 32 -25.03 4.42 -4.06
N GLU A 33 -26.04 4.43 -4.94
CA GLU A 33 -26.22 3.43 -6.00
C GLU A 33 -25.18 3.55 -7.12
N ASP A 34 -24.66 4.76 -7.36
CA ASP A 34 -23.65 5.04 -8.40
C ASP A 34 -22.24 4.55 -8.01
N GLY A 35 -22.04 4.24 -6.73
CA GLY A 35 -20.77 3.80 -6.18
C GLY A 35 -19.83 4.97 -5.82
N PRO A 36 -18.68 4.66 -5.19
CA PRO A 36 -17.80 5.69 -4.66
C PRO A 36 -17.15 6.52 -5.77
N ALA A 37 -17.22 7.85 -5.66
CA ALA A 37 -16.50 8.79 -6.53
C ALA A 37 -15.03 8.99 -6.12
N ALA A 38 -14.66 8.55 -4.91
CA ALA A 38 -13.31 8.63 -4.35
C ALA A 38 -12.91 7.30 -3.75
N ALA A 39 -11.62 7.06 -3.59
CA ALA A 39 -11.11 5.80 -3.06
C ALA A 39 -10.08 6.00 -1.95
N ALA A 40 -10.10 5.09 -0.99
CA ALA A 40 -9.03 4.91 -0.01
C ALA A 40 -8.39 3.53 -0.21
N ALA A 41 -7.10 3.48 -0.51
CA ALA A 41 -6.38 2.24 -0.81
C ALA A 41 -5.09 2.11 0.01
N ILE A 42 -4.64 0.88 0.22
CA ILE A 42 -3.43 0.55 0.96
C ILE A 42 -2.46 -0.12 -0.01
N LEU A 43 -1.32 0.51 -0.32
CA LEU A 43 -0.27 -0.12 -1.12
C LEU A 43 0.68 -0.88 -0.18
N VAL A 44 0.80 -2.19 -0.39
CA VAL A 44 1.54 -3.09 0.50
C VAL A 44 2.90 -3.42 -0.11
N VAL A 45 3.97 -3.01 0.57
CA VAL A 45 5.35 -3.33 0.25
C VAL A 45 6.00 -4.07 1.42
N LYS A 46 6.96 -4.95 1.13
CA LYS A 46 7.77 -5.62 2.15
C LYS A 46 8.95 -4.76 2.59
N ALA A 47 9.69 -4.24 1.61
CA ALA A 47 10.83 -3.35 1.77
C ALA A 47 11.08 -2.62 0.44
N LEU A 48 11.87 -1.55 0.46
CA LEU A 48 12.18 -0.75 -0.72
C LEU A 48 13.66 -0.85 -1.07
N VAL A 49 13.95 -0.81 -2.37
CA VAL A 49 15.31 -0.72 -2.92
C VAL A 49 15.38 0.42 -3.93
N ASN A 50 16.54 1.07 -4.00
CA ASN A 50 16.85 2.08 -5.00
C ASN A 50 18.27 1.85 -5.56
N ASP A 51 18.66 2.64 -6.55
CA ASP A 51 19.94 2.46 -7.25
C ASP A 51 21.17 2.69 -6.36
N ALA A 52 21.09 3.63 -5.41
CA ALA A 52 22.16 3.86 -4.45
C ALA A 52 22.40 2.63 -3.57
N MET A 53 21.33 2.01 -3.04
CA MET A 53 21.43 0.78 -2.25
C MET A 53 22.05 -0.38 -3.04
N ARG A 54 21.74 -0.49 -4.34
CA ARG A 54 22.34 -1.50 -5.22
C ARG A 54 23.81 -1.24 -5.48
N ALA A 55 24.18 0.01 -5.71
CA ALA A 55 25.57 0.41 -5.92
C ALA A 55 26.42 0.16 -4.67
N GLU A 56 25.89 0.43 -3.48
CA GLU A 56 26.57 0.18 -2.19
C GLU A 56 26.69 -1.31 -1.86
N ARG A 57 25.72 -2.13 -2.29
CA ARG A 57 25.64 -3.56 -1.96
C ARG A 57 25.38 -4.41 -3.21
N PRO A 58 26.33 -4.47 -4.16
CA PRO A 58 26.09 -5.08 -5.47
C PRO A 58 25.79 -6.58 -5.41
N ASN A 59 26.21 -7.26 -4.33
CA ASN A 59 25.98 -8.69 -4.13
C ASN A 59 24.74 -9.00 -3.26
N ALA A 60 24.01 -7.99 -2.78
CA ALA A 60 22.80 -8.21 -1.98
C ALA A 60 21.63 -8.64 -2.89
N LYS A 61 20.88 -9.65 -2.44
CA LYS A 61 19.78 -10.23 -3.25
C LYS A 61 18.51 -9.39 -3.29
N PHE A 62 18.34 -8.43 -2.36
CA PHE A 62 17.12 -7.61 -2.20
C PHE A 62 15.80 -8.40 -2.34
N ALA A 63 15.76 -9.63 -1.79
CA ALA A 63 14.69 -10.58 -2.07
C ALA A 63 13.32 -10.10 -1.56
N GLY A 64 12.42 -9.85 -2.51
CA GLY A 64 11.07 -9.33 -2.27
C GLY A 64 11.03 -7.84 -1.91
N PHE A 65 12.08 -7.08 -2.19
CA PHE A 65 12.05 -5.62 -2.10
C PHE A 65 11.40 -5.07 -3.37
N THR A 66 10.53 -4.08 -3.22
CA THR A 66 9.93 -3.33 -4.33
C THR A 66 10.88 -2.21 -4.74
N ASP A 67 11.06 -1.98 -6.04
CA ASP A 67 11.80 -0.80 -6.49
C ASP A 67 11.01 0.48 -6.16
N VAL A 68 11.69 1.55 -5.78
CA VAL A 68 11.04 2.86 -5.59
C VAL A 68 10.41 3.39 -6.89
N THR A 69 10.94 3.06 -8.06
CA THR A 69 10.33 3.42 -9.36
C THR A 69 9.04 2.63 -9.59
N GLU A 70 9.05 1.34 -9.28
CA GLU A 70 7.85 0.48 -9.34
C GLU A 70 6.78 0.97 -8.36
N LEU A 71 7.17 1.37 -7.14
CA LEU A 71 6.24 1.99 -6.20
C LEU A 71 5.65 3.30 -6.76
N ALA A 72 6.47 4.15 -7.37
CA ALA A 72 6.01 5.41 -7.95
C ALA A 72 5.02 5.17 -9.10
N GLU A 73 5.31 4.21 -9.98
CA GLU A 73 4.42 3.78 -11.06
C GLU A 73 3.09 3.23 -10.50
N ALA A 74 3.15 2.40 -9.46
CA ALA A 74 1.94 1.87 -8.82
C ALA A 74 1.08 2.98 -8.18
N ILE A 75 1.71 3.99 -7.57
CA ILE A 75 1.00 5.16 -7.02
C ILE A 75 0.39 6.01 -8.15
N ALA A 76 1.11 6.25 -9.24
CA ALA A 76 0.55 6.98 -10.37
C ALA A 76 -0.64 6.22 -10.99
N GLY A 77 -0.48 4.91 -11.19
CA GLY A 77 -1.47 4.05 -11.82
C GLY A 77 -2.75 3.82 -11.02
N VAL A 78 -2.86 4.25 -9.75
CA VAL A 78 -4.17 4.22 -9.05
C VAL A 78 -5.15 5.24 -9.64
N TRP A 79 -4.66 6.32 -10.25
CA TRP A 79 -5.50 7.35 -10.87
C TRP A 79 -6.11 6.90 -12.20
N ASP A 80 -5.52 5.89 -12.84
CA ASP A 80 -6.02 5.32 -14.09
C ASP A 80 -7.13 4.29 -13.87
N LYS A 81 -7.48 4.00 -12.61
CA LYS A 81 -8.48 3.00 -12.23
C LYS A 81 -9.75 3.65 -11.71
N PRO A 82 -10.94 3.10 -12.06
CA PRO A 82 -12.17 3.52 -11.43
C PRO A 82 -12.12 3.38 -9.91
N ALA A 83 -12.60 4.39 -9.19
CA ALA A 83 -12.64 4.39 -7.72
C ALA A 83 -13.27 3.12 -7.10
N PRO A 84 -14.35 2.53 -7.66
CA PRO A 84 -14.91 1.27 -7.15
C PRO A 84 -13.94 0.09 -7.16
N GLU A 85 -12.97 0.06 -8.08
CA GLU A 85 -12.01 -1.04 -8.20
C GLU A 85 -10.91 -1.00 -7.13
N VAL A 86 -10.55 0.20 -6.67
CA VAL A 86 -9.43 0.43 -5.76
C VAL A 86 -9.86 0.79 -4.33
N ASN A 87 -11.09 1.27 -4.14
CA ASN A 87 -11.59 1.67 -2.83
C ASN A 87 -11.66 0.50 -1.84
N GLY A 88 -11.11 0.72 -0.64
CA GLY A 88 -11.06 -0.27 0.43
C GLY A 88 -10.14 -1.47 0.15
N LYS A 89 -9.25 -1.39 -0.84
CA LYS A 89 -8.38 -2.49 -1.24
C LYS A 89 -6.98 -2.39 -0.67
N ARG A 90 -6.38 -3.56 -0.48
CA ARG A 90 -4.93 -3.72 -0.33
C ARG A 90 -4.36 -4.08 -1.70
N LEU A 91 -3.48 -3.23 -2.22
CA LEU A 91 -2.79 -3.39 -3.50
C LEU A 91 -1.39 -3.91 -3.20
N TRP A 92 -1.13 -5.18 -3.51
CA TRP A 92 0.13 -5.85 -3.17
C TRP A 92 1.18 -5.57 -4.24
N LEU A 93 2.33 -5.04 -3.82
CA LEU A 93 3.52 -4.83 -4.66
C LEU A 93 4.66 -5.79 -4.28
N THR A 94 4.29 -6.89 -3.62
CA THR A 94 5.20 -7.96 -3.24
C THR A 94 4.92 -9.17 -4.15
N PRO A 95 5.94 -9.76 -4.79
CA PRO A 95 5.79 -11.02 -5.51
C PRO A 95 5.31 -12.18 -4.62
#